data_AF-A0A9E2PJF9-F1
#
_entry.id   AF-A0A9E2PJF9-F1
#
_cell.length_a   1.000
_cell.length_b   1.000
_cell.length_c   1.000
_cell.angle_alpha   90.00
_cell.angle_beta   90.00
_cell.angle_gamma   90.00
#
_symmetry.space_group_name_H-M   'P 1'
#
loop_
_entity.id
_entity.type
_entity.pdbx_description
1 polymer ?
#
loop_
_entity_poly.entity_id
_entity_poly.type
_entity_poly.pdbx_seq_one_letter_code
_entity_poly.pdbx_strand_id
1 'polypeptide(L)'
;MRLWAFALAMSLFLFSECSAEYNLATKEEEHIFFSTASEVKLGRSLAQKVEKRFKICKDAQIQERVDKIGQKLASVCGRKDITYRFTALEGDNANALALPGGYVYVNRGVVEEADSDDELAGVLAHEIGH
;
A
#
# COMPACT_ATOMS: atom_id res chain seq x y z
N MET A 1 -23.01 37.26 -33.29
CA MET A 1 -21.60 37.22 -32.81
C MET A 1 -21.47 37.12 -31.27
N ARG A 2 -22.40 36.48 -30.53
CA ARG A 2 -22.33 36.42 -29.05
C ARG A 2 -22.45 35.01 -28.42
N LEU A 3 -22.59 33.97 -29.23
CA LEU A 3 -22.69 32.57 -28.75
C LEU A 3 -21.32 31.87 -28.65
N TRP A 4 -20.30 32.36 -29.34
CA TRP A 4 -18.99 31.70 -29.39
C TRP A 4 -18.08 32.11 -28.23
N ALA A 5 -18.32 33.28 -27.62
CA ALA A 5 -17.59 33.76 -26.46
C ALA A 5 -17.90 32.94 -25.18
N PHE A 6 -19.11 32.38 -25.08
CA PHE A 6 -19.49 31.52 -23.95
C PHE A 6 -18.89 30.10 -24.05
N ALA A 7 -18.74 29.58 -25.28
CA ALA A 7 -18.14 28.25 -25.49
C ALA A 7 -16.64 28.22 -25.14
N LEU A 8 -15.91 29.31 -25.37
CA LEU A 8 -14.49 29.41 -25.05
C LEU A 8 -14.21 29.58 -23.55
N ALA A 9 -15.14 30.20 -22.81
CA ALA A 9 -15.02 30.40 -21.37
C ALA A 9 -15.27 29.09 -20.59
N MET A 10 -16.07 28.17 -21.13
CA MET A 10 -16.37 26.88 -20.49
C MET A 10 -15.28 25.82 -20.72
N SER A 11 -14.39 26.00 -21.71
CA SER A 11 -13.26 25.10 -21.94
C SER A 11 -12.02 25.40 -21.08
N LEU A 12 -11.95 26.56 -20.43
CA LEU A 12 -10.80 26.95 -19.59
C LEU A 12 -10.88 26.49 -18.13
N PHE A 13 -11.99 25.89 -17.70
CA PHE A 13 -12.18 25.44 -16.31
C PHE A 13 -11.79 23.97 -16.06
N LEU A 14 -11.27 23.25 -17.05
CA LEU A 14 -11.02 21.80 -16.97
C LEU A 14 -9.59 21.37 -16.60
N PHE A 15 -8.72 22.28 -16.13
CA PHE A 15 -7.30 21.96 -15.89
C PHE A 15 -6.75 22.35 -14.51
N SER A 16 -7.58 22.35 -13.47
CA SER A 16 -7.09 22.57 -12.10
C SER A 16 -7.51 21.45 -11.14
N GLU A 17 -7.14 20.22 -11.48
CA GLU A 17 -6.99 19.16 -10.48
C GLU A 17 -5.50 18.99 -10.19
N CYS A 18 -4.95 19.92 -9.41
CA CYS A 18 -3.63 19.74 -8.82
C CYS A 18 -3.80 18.71 -7.69
N SER A 19 -3.24 17.52 -7.84
CA SER A 19 -3.33 16.43 -6.85
C SER A 19 -2.42 16.69 -5.65
N ALA A 20 -2.72 17.75 -4.90
CA ALA A 20 -2.22 17.91 -3.54
C ALA A 20 -3.00 16.93 -2.65
N GLU A 21 -2.30 16.01 -2.01
CA GLU A 21 -2.87 15.09 -1.03
C GLU A 21 -2.39 15.49 0.37
N TYR A 22 -3.30 15.48 1.33
CA TYR A 22 -2.97 15.88 2.70
C TYR A 22 -2.28 14.72 3.43
N ASN A 23 -0.99 14.90 3.75
CA ASN A 23 -0.22 13.89 4.46
C ASN A 23 -0.48 13.99 5.97
N LEU A 24 -1.09 12.96 6.55
CA LEU A 24 -1.42 12.90 7.98
C LEU A 24 -0.17 12.88 8.89
N ALA A 25 0.96 12.36 8.41
CA ALA A 25 2.18 12.23 9.20
C ALA A 25 2.95 13.55 9.29
N THR A 26 3.09 14.28 8.18
CA THR A 26 3.79 15.58 8.14
C THR A 26 2.86 16.75 8.46
N LYS A 27 1.53 16.57 8.31
CA LYS A 27 0.49 17.59 8.40
C LYS A 27 0.60 18.67 7.31
N GLU A 28 1.22 18.33 6.18
CA GLU A 28 1.41 19.20 5.03
C GLU A 28 0.66 18.69 3.80
N GLU A 29 0.38 19.60 2.85
CA GLU A 29 -0.10 19.22 1.52
C GLU A 29 1.11 18.81 0.67
N GLU A 30 1.12 17.56 0.23
CA GLU A 30 2.19 17.01 -0.59
C GLU A 30 1.67 16.74 -2.01
N HIS A 31 2.46 17.12 -3.00
CA HIS A 31 2.14 16.84 -4.40
C HIS A 31 2.53 15.41 -4.74
N ILE A 32 1.54 14.52 -4.77
CA ILE A 32 1.74 13.15 -5.24
C ILE A 32 1.53 13.13 -6.75
N PHE A 33 2.59 12.83 -7.50
CA PHE A 33 2.61 12.88 -8.97
C PHE A 33 1.85 11.72 -9.65
N PHE A 34 1.35 10.74 -8.90
CA PHE A 34 0.58 9.62 -9.41
C PHE A 34 -0.69 9.42 -8.58
N SER A 35 -1.85 9.29 -9.24
CA SER A 35 -3.12 8.99 -8.56
C SER A 35 -3.10 7.64 -7.83
N THR A 36 -3.90 7.47 -6.77
CA THR A 36 -4.12 6.18 -6.09
C THR A 36 -4.49 5.07 -7.08
N ALA A 37 -5.31 5.36 -8.10
CA ALA A 37 -5.67 4.36 -9.10
C ALA A 37 -4.45 3.89 -9.92
N SER A 38 -3.55 4.81 -10.29
CA SER A 38 -2.28 4.48 -10.96
C SER A 38 -1.36 3.68 -10.05
N GLU A 39 -1.26 4.08 -8.78
CA GLU A 39 -0.50 3.38 -7.75
C GLU A 39 -0.97 1.93 -7.59
N VAL A 40 -2.27 1.71 -7.40
CA VAL A 40 -2.87 0.37 -7.26
C VAL A 40 -2.64 -0.50 -8.51
N LYS A 41 -2.70 0.10 -9.70
CA LYS A 41 -2.42 -0.60 -10.95
C LYS A 41 -0.94 -1.02 -11.03
N LEU A 42 -0.02 -0.14 -10.63
CA LEU A 42 1.41 -0.45 -10.57
C LEU A 42 1.67 -1.55 -9.55
N GLY A 43 1.12 -1.42 -8.35
CA GLY A 43 1.17 -2.40 -7.26
C GLY A 43 0.80 -3.80 -7.71
N ARG A 44 -0.36 -3.93 -8.37
CA ARG A 44 -0.83 -5.21 -8.94
C ARG A 44 0.17 -5.81 -9.92
N SER A 45 0.78 -5.00 -10.79
CA SER A 45 1.77 -5.50 -11.75
C SER A 45 3.05 -5.98 -11.05
N LEU A 46 3.47 -5.28 -10.00
CA LEU A 46 4.65 -5.65 -9.21
C LEU A 46 4.39 -6.89 -8.35
N ALA A 47 3.24 -6.98 -7.70
CA ALA A 47 2.79 -8.16 -6.95
C ALA A 47 2.87 -9.43 -7.80
N GLN A 48 2.36 -9.38 -9.04
CA GLN A 48 2.47 -10.50 -9.98
C GLN A 48 3.92 -10.88 -10.32
N LYS A 49 4.86 -9.94 -10.30
CA LYS A 49 6.29 -10.25 -10.52
C LYS A 49 6.92 -10.84 -9.26
N VAL A 50 6.56 -10.34 -8.08
CA VAL A 50 6.99 -10.88 -6.79
C VAL A 50 6.52 -12.33 -6.65
N GLU A 51 5.24 -12.61 -6.86
CA GLU A 51 4.66 -13.96 -6.73
C GLU A 51 5.16 -14.96 -7.79
N LYS A 52 5.73 -14.47 -8.90
CA LYS A 52 6.45 -15.33 -9.86
C LYS A 52 7.87 -15.65 -9.44
N ARG A 53 8.52 -14.75 -8.68
CA ARG A 53 9.93 -14.86 -8.30
C ARG A 53 10.12 -15.50 -6.93
N PHE A 54 9.22 -15.21 -6.00
CA PHE A 54 9.24 -15.69 -4.63
C PHE A 54 8.11 -16.69 -4.43
N LYS A 55 8.36 -17.73 -3.63
CA LYS A 55 7.34 -18.73 -3.32
C LYS A 55 6.47 -18.21 -2.19
N ILE A 56 5.15 -18.29 -2.35
CA ILE A 56 4.20 -18.02 -1.27
C ILE A 56 4.33 -19.12 -0.23
N CYS A 57 4.33 -18.73 1.05
CA CYS A 57 4.36 -19.66 2.17
C CYS A 57 3.07 -20.46 2.21
N LYS A 58 3.17 -21.78 2.34
CA LYS A 58 1.99 -22.67 2.39
C LYS A 58 1.52 -22.98 3.80
N ASP A 59 2.24 -22.51 4.81
CA ASP A 59 1.87 -22.69 6.21
C ASP A 59 0.67 -21.78 6.55
N ALA A 60 -0.46 -22.40 6.82
CA ALA A 60 -1.70 -21.69 7.12
C ALA A 60 -1.63 -20.93 8.45
N GLN A 61 -0.86 -21.41 9.44
CA GLN A 61 -0.73 -20.75 10.73
C GLN A 61 0.10 -19.47 10.62
N ILE A 62 1.20 -19.53 9.85
CA ILE A 62 2.03 -18.35 9.55
C ILE A 62 1.20 -17.30 8.80
N GLN A 63 0.51 -17.73 7.73
CA GLN A 63 -0.31 -16.82 6.94
C GLN A 63 -1.47 -16.20 7.74
N GLU A 64 -2.14 -16.99 8.60
CA GLU A 64 -3.21 -16.50 9.47
C GLU A 64 -2.68 -15.50 10.50
N ARG A 65 -1.53 -15.78 11.14
CA ARG A 65 -0.90 -14.88 12.11
C ARG A 65 -0.56 -13.54 11.50
N VAL A 66 0.07 -13.55 10.32
CA VAL A 66 0.43 -12.35 9.55
C VAL A 66 -0.82 -11.55 9.16
N ASP A 67 -1.83 -12.20 8.58
CA ASP A 67 -3.04 -11.50 8.14
C ASP A 67 -3.83 -10.93 9.33
N LYS A 68 -4.00 -11.70 10.41
CA LYS A 68 -4.71 -11.24 11.61
C LYS A 68 -4.09 -9.96 12.21
N ILE A 69 -2.76 -9.94 12.36
CA ILE A 69 -2.06 -8.78 12.91
C ILE A 69 -2.09 -7.62 11.90
N GLY A 70 -1.76 -7.89 10.64
CA GLY A 70 -1.72 -6.88 9.58
C GLY A 70 -3.06 -6.18 9.37
N GLN A 71 -4.16 -6.93 9.31
CA GLN A 71 -5.50 -6.34 9.16
C GLN A 71 -5.90 -5.50 10.37
N LYS A 72 -5.53 -5.90 11.59
CA LYS A 72 -5.76 -5.09 12.80
C LYS A 72 -5.02 -3.75 12.70
N LEU A 73 -3.77 -3.74 12.24
CA LEU A 73 -2.99 -2.52 12.04
C LEU A 73 -3.56 -1.65 10.91
N ALA A 74 -3.89 -2.24 9.76
CA ALA A 74 -4.51 -1.53 8.64
C ALA A 74 -5.85 -0.88 9.03
N SER A 75 -6.61 -1.50 9.93
CA SER A 75 -7.87 -0.93 10.44
C SER A 75 -7.69 0.40 11.19
N VAL A 76 -6.51 0.65 11.78
CA VAL A 76 -6.21 1.87 12.54
C VAL A 76 -5.23 2.82 11.86
N CYS A 77 -4.62 2.41 10.73
CA CYS A 77 -3.71 3.30 9.98
C CYS A 77 -4.46 4.49 9.36
N GLY A 78 -3.74 5.58 9.05
CA GLY A 78 -4.36 6.81 8.52
C GLY A 78 -4.87 6.69 7.09
N ARG A 79 -4.23 5.84 6.27
CA ARG A 79 -4.54 5.70 4.84
C ARG A 79 -5.68 4.72 4.60
N LYS A 80 -6.81 5.20 4.06
CA LYS A 80 -8.05 4.40 3.90
C LYS A 80 -8.51 4.22 2.46
N ASP A 81 -7.81 4.82 1.50
CA ASP A 81 -8.15 4.82 0.06
C ASP A 81 -7.62 3.58 -0.70
N ILE A 82 -6.88 2.69 -0.03
CA ILE A 82 -6.31 1.45 -0.59
C ILE A 82 -6.71 0.21 0.23
N THR A 83 -6.58 -0.97 -0.38
CA THR A 83 -6.84 -2.25 0.29
C THR A 83 -5.52 -2.93 0.64
N TYR A 84 -5.28 -3.11 1.94
CA TYR A 84 -4.09 -3.83 2.43
C TYR A 84 -4.24 -5.35 2.27
N ARG A 85 -3.15 -6.00 1.85
CA ARG A 85 -3.04 -7.45 1.64
C ARG A 85 -1.72 -7.92 2.22
N PHE A 86 -1.78 -8.85 3.15
CA PHE A 86 -0.59 -9.39 3.81
C PHE A 86 -0.34 -10.81 3.34
N THR A 87 0.83 -11.08 2.78
CA THR A 87 1.17 -12.38 2.22
C THR A 87 2.50 -12.88 2.81
N ALA A 88 2.47 -14.07 3.40
CA ALA A 88 3.67 -14.74 3.85
C ALA A 88 4.41 -15.37 2.66
N LEU A 89 5.72 -15.20 2.59
CA LEU A 89 6.61 -15.79 1.61
C LEU A 89 7.52 -16.83 2.25
N GLU A 90 7.94 -17.84 1.48
CA GLU A 90 9.02 -18.73 1.89
C GLU A 90 10.35 -17.97 1.94
N GLY A 91 11.21 -18.34 2.88
CA GLY A 91 12.53 -17.75 3.07
C GLY A 91 12.86 -17.57 4.54
N ASP A 92 14.04 -18.05 4.94
CA ASP A 92 14.47 -18.07 6.35
C ASP A 92 15.11 -16.74 6.77
N ASN A 93 15.42 -15.87 5.80
CA ASN A 93 15.95 -14.55 6.08
C ASN A 93 14.84 -13.63 6.60
N ALA A 94 15.12 -12.92 7.71
CA ALA A 94 14.25 -11.87 8.21
C ALA A 94 14.18 -10.68 7.23
N ASN A 95 13.11 -10.66 6.43
CA ASN A 95 12.83 -9.58 5.49
C ASN A 95 11.31 -9.40 5.29
N ALA A 96 10.90 -8.15 5.09
CA ALA A 96 9.55 -7.75 4.72
C ALA A 96 9.63 -6.62 3.69
N LEU A 97 8.58 -6.42 2.91
CA LEU A 97 8.50 -5.32 1.95
C LEU A 97 7.05 -4.92 1.68
N ALA A 98 6.83 -3.62 1.53
CA ALA A 98 5.62 -3.03 0.97
C ALA A 98 5.76 -2.74 -0.53
N LEU A 99 4.70 -2.99 -1.29
CA LEU A 99 4.53 -2.51 -2.66
C LEU A 99 3.37 -1.51 -2.72
N PRO A 100 3.37 -0.63 -3.75
CA PRO A 100 2.28 0.29 -4.01
C PRO A 100 0.89 -0.36 -3.96
N GLY A 101 -0.11 0.39 -3.51
CA GLY A 101 -1.50 -0.09 -3.48
C GLY A 101 -1.82 -1.12 -2.39
N GLY A 102 -0.98 -1.22 -1.36
CA GLY A 102 -1.29 -1.95 -0.11
C GLY A 102 -0.84 -3.41 -0.08
N TYR A 103 0.09 -3.84 -0.92
CA TYR A 103 0.62 -5.20 -0.82
C TYR A 103 1.79 -5.25 0.15
N VAL A 104 1.68 -6.04 1.21
CA VAL A 104 2.74 -6.26 2.19
C VAL A 104 3.14 -7.73 2.14
N TYR A 105 4.41 -7.99 1.89
CA TYR A 105 4.98 -9.32 1.91
C TYR A 105 5.95 -9.46 3.07
N VAL A 106 5.91 -10.60 3.74
CA VAL A 106 6.80 -10.91 4.85
C VAL A 106 7.34 -12.32 4.69
N ASN A 107 8.65 -12.50 4.82
CA ASN A 107 9.25 -13.83 4.82
C ASN A 107 8.89 -14.56 6.11
N ARG A 108 8.68 -15.88 6.04
CA ARG A 108 8.44 -16.71 7.22
C ARG A 108 9.53 -16.57 8.29
N GLY A 109 10.78 -16.32 7.90
CA GLY A 109 11.89 -16.09 8.84
C GLY A 109 11.61 -14.96 9.83
N VAL A 110 10.95 -13.87 9.41
CA VAL A 110 10.53 -12.79 10.33
C VAL A 110 9.51 -13.30 11.35
N VAL A 111 8.55 -14.11 10.90
CA VAL A 111 7.47 -14.62 11.74
C VAL A 111 8.00 -15.62 12.77
N GLU A 112 9.01 -16.40 12.38
CA GLU A 112 9.66 -17.40 13.22
C GLU A 112 10.68 -16.79 14.19
N GLU A 113 11.35 -15.71 13.80
CA GLU A 113 12.33 -15.00 14.64
C GLU A 113 11.68 -14.04 15.64
N ALA A 114 10.46 -13.57 15.37
CA ALA A 114 9.72 -12.71 16.30
C ALA A 114 9.28 -13.49 17.55
N ASP A 115 9.77 -13.06 18.72
CA ASP A 115 9.47 -13.69 20.01
C ASP A 115 8.01 -13.46 20.45
N SER A 116 7.35 -12.44 19.88
CA SER A 116 5.97 -12.08 20.19
C SER A 116 5.21 -11.54 18.99
N ASP A 117 3.88 -11.51 19.10
CA ASP A 117 3.01 -10.85 18.12
C ASP A 117 3.23 -9.33 18.07
N ASP A 118 3.72 -8.73 19.15
CA ASP A 118 3.99 -7.29 19.22
C ASP A 118 5.22 -6.91 18.37
N GLU A 119 6.25 -7.76 18.36
CA GLU A 119 7.43 -7.57 17.50
C GLU A 119 7.07 -7.72 16.01
N LEU A 120 6.30 -8.76 15.67
CA LEU A 120 5.79 -8.94 14.32
C LEU A 120 4.88 -7.76 13.91
N ALA A 121 4.05 -7.26 14.82
CA ALA A 121 3.23 -6.07 14.60
C ALA A 121 4.09 -4.83 14.34
N GLY A 122 5.23 -4.68 15.02
CA GLY A 122 6.20 -3.61 14.77
C GLY A 122 6.72 -3.62 13.33
N VAL A 123 7.14 -4.80 12.84
CA VAL A 123 7.60 -4.96 11.44
C VAL A 123 6.47 -4.66 10.46
N LEU A 124 5.28 -5.24 10.65
CA LEU A 124 4.16 -5.00 9.76
C LEU A 124 3.68 -3.53 9.79
N ALA A 125 3.72 -2.87 10.93
CA ALA A 125 3.38 -1.45 11.06
C ALA A 125 4.41 -0.56 10.35
N HIS A 126 5.69 -0.91 10.41
CA HIS A 126 6.75 -0.25 9.64
C HIS A 126 6.45 -0.33 8.14
N GLU A 127 6.14 -1.52 7.63
CA GLU A 127 5.81 -1.72 6.21
C GLU A 127 4.49 -1.03 5.79
N ILE A 128 3.49 -0.92 6.68
CA ILE A 128 2.28 -0.13 6.41
C ILE A 128 2.59 1.38 6.32
N GLY A 129 3.63 1.84 7.01
CA GLY A 129 4.06 3.24 7.01
C GLY A 129 4.85 3.66 5.76
N HIS A 130 5.36 2.71 4.99
CA HIS A 130 5.93 2.94 3.66
C HIS A 130 4.86 3.22 2.61
#